data_AF-A0A7K2MD86-F1
#
_entry.id   AF-A0A7K2MD86-F1
#
_cell.length_a   1.000
_cell.length_b   1.000
_cell.length_c   1.000
_cell.angle_alpha   90.00
_cell.angle_beta   90.00
_cell.angle_gamma   90.00
#
_symmetry.space_group_name_H-M   'P 1'
#
loop_
_entity.id
_entity.type
_entity.pdbx_description
1 polymer ?
#
loop_
_entity_poly.entity_id
_entity_poly.type
_entity_poly.pdbx_seq_one_letter_code
_entity_poly.pdbx_strand_id
1 'polypeptide(L)'
;MKIALMDSGIGLLAATAAVRRLRPDADLVLSLDPAGMPWGPRTPEDLTARAVAVAEAAAAHRPDALIVGCNTATVHALTALRDLLEPDLPVVGTVPAIKPAAAGGGPVAIWATPATTGSPYQRNLIRDFADGVPVTEVPCWGLAEAVEHANQAAIDEAVTAAAALTPEDVTTVVLGCTHYELVAERIRGAVQRPGRPPLVLHGSAGAVAAQAL
;
A
#
# COMPACT_ATOMS: atom_id res chain seq x y z
N MET A 1 -15.34 -12.36 -15.57
CA MET A 1 -14.00 -11.79 -15.36
C MET A 1 -13.53 -12.26 -13.99
N LYS A 2 -12.27 -12.68 -13.88
CA LYS A 2 -11.65 -13.11 -12.64
C LYS A 2 -10.43 -12.25 -12.36
N ILE A 3 -10.37 -11.66 -11.17
CA ILE A 3 -9.24 -10.83 -10.74
C ILE A 3 -8.58 -11.48 -9.54
N ALA A 4 -7.29 -11.72 -9.65
CA ALA A 4 -6.48 -12.12 -8.52
C ALA A 4 -5.88 -10.88 -7.85
N LEU A 5 -5.81 -10.92 -6.52
CA LEU A 5 -5.10 -9.95 -5.71
C LEU A 5 -4.10 -10.72 -4.84
N MET A 6 -2.86 -10.25 -4.80
CA MET A 6 -1.84 -10.77 -3.91
C MET A 6 -1.33 -9.71 -2.94
N ASP A 7 -1.04 -10.12 -1.72
CA ASP A 7 -0.38 -9.28 -0.71
C ASP A 7 0.39 -10.18 0.27
N SER A 8 1.20 -9.55 1.12
CA SER A 8 1.82 -10.21 2.26
C SER A 8 0.79 -10.66 3.31
N GLY A 9 -0.37 -10.00 3.42
CA GLY A 9 -1.40 -10.36 4.39
C GLY A 9 -2.76 -9.73 4.07
N ILE A 10 -3.51 -9.32 5.09
CA ILE A 10 -4.87 -8.76 4.93
C ILE A 10 -4.90 -7.36 4.28
N GLY A 11 -3.75 -6.74 4.01
CA GLY A 11 -3.66 -5.42 3.37
C GLY A 11 -4.45 -5.32 2.05
N LEU A 12 -4.53 -6.42 1.28
CA LEU A 12 -5.29 -6.47 0.02
C LEU A 12 -6.79 -6.21 0.16
N LEU A 13 -7.36 -6.22 1.38
CA LEU A 13 -8.80 -6.09 1.57
C LEU A 13 -9.35 -4.73 1.10
N ALA A 14 -8.57 -3.66 1.22
CA ALA A 14 -8.98 -2.34 0.71
C ALA A 14 -9.13 -2.34 -0.82
N ALA A 15 -8.14 -2.91 -1.54
CA ALA A 15 -8.16 -3.07 -2.99
C ALA A 15 -9.27 -4.03 -3.42
N THR A 16 -9.45 -5.14 -2.69
CA THR A 16 -10.53 -6.12 -2.91
C THR A 16 -11.90 -5.45 -2.84
N ALA A 17 -12.13 -4.63 -1.82
CA ALA A 17 -13.37 -3.88 -1.66
C ALA A 17 -13.58 -2.85 -2.80
N ALA A 18 -12.50 -2.22 -3.28
CA ALA A 18 -12.55 -1.32 -4.43
C ALA A 18 -12.91 -2.06 -5.72
N VAL A 19 -12.28 -3.20 -6.01
CA VAL A 19 -12.62 -4.04 -7.16
C VAL A 19 -14.09 -4.49 -7.07
N ARG A 20 -14.54 -4.98 -5.91
CA ARG A 20 -15.94 -5.42 -5.74
C ARG A 20 -16.96 -4.31 -5.99
N ARG A 21 -16.64 -3.06 -5.63
CA ARG A 21 -17.51 -1.90 -5.93
C ARG A 21 -17.55 -1.58 -7.42
N LEU A 22 -16.41 -1.62 -8.10
CA LEU A 22 -16.31 -1.29 -9.52
C LEU A 22 -16.84 -2.42 -10.43
N ARG A 23 -16.65 -3.68 -10.01
CA ARG A 23 -17.07 -4.90 -10.72
C ARG A 23 -17.71 -5.90 -9.76
N PRO A 24 -18.99 -5.70 -9.40
CA PRO A 24 -19.73 -6.63 -8.56
C PRO A 24 -19.82 -8.04 -9.13
N ASP A 25 -19.68 -8.19 -10.46
CA ASP A 25 -19.72 -9.43 -11.22
C ASP A 25 -18.38 -10.17 -11.31
N ALA A 26 -17.28 -9.58 -10.84
CA ALA A 26 -15.96 -10.22 -10.91
C ALA A 26 -15.83 -11.37 -9.89
N ASP A 27 -15.26 -12.48 -10.33
CA ASP A 27 -14.73 -13.54 -9.45
C ASP A 27 -13.40 -13.05 -8.86
N LEU A 28 -13.21 -13.21 -7.55
CA LEU A 28 -12.01 -12.71 -6.87
C LEU A 28 -11.19 -13.87 -6.29
N VAL A 29 -9.89 -13.87 -6.54
CA VAL A 29 -8.92 -14.77 -5.93
C VAL A 29 -8.03 -13.94 -5.01
N LEU A 30 -8.06 -14.21 -3.71
CA LEU A 30 -7.23 -13.51 -2.73
C LEU A 30 -6.10 -14.45 -2.31
N SER A 31 -4.87 -14.11 -2.68
CA SER A 31 -3.67 -14.90 -2.38
C SER A 31 -2.79 -14.14 -1.39
N LEU A 32 -2.47 -14.72 -0.25
CA LEU A 32 -1.78 -14.03 0.85
C LEU A 32 -0.79 -14.94 1.57
N ASP A 33 0.29 -14.36 2.12
CA ASP A 33 1.36 -15.03 2.89
C ASP A 33 1.44 -14.55 4.35
N PRO A 34 0.40 -14.80 5.16
CA PRO A 34 0.34 -14.31 6.53
C PRO A 34 1.44 -14.93 7.40
N ALA A 35 1.89 -16.16 7.07
CA ALA A 35 3.02 -16.81 7.74
C ALA A 35 4.37 -16.13 7.43
N GLY A 36 4.47 -15.42 6.31
CA GLY A 36 5.64 -14.64 5.94
C GLY A 36 5.61 -13.19 6.39
N MET A 37 4.52 -12.69 6.97
CA MET A 37 4.46 -11.32 7.47
C MET A 37 5.45 -11.06 8.63
N PRO A 38 5.96 -9.83 8.77
CA PRO A 38 5.90 -8.73 7.79
C PRO A 38 6.96 -8.90 6.68
N TRP A 39 6.63 -8.48 5.45
CA TRP A 39 7.61 -8.49 4.35
C TRP A 39 8.62 -7.34 4.41
N GLY A 40 8.29 -6.23 5.08
CA GLY A 40 9.17 -5.05 5.19
C GLY A 40 10.62 -5.36 5.62
N PRO A 41 10.88 -6.03 6.75
CA PRO A 41 12.24 -6.27 7.24
C PRO A 41 13.00 -7.39 6.51
N ARG A 42 12.40 -8.04 5.50
CA ARG A 42 13.04 -9.16 4.78
C ARG A 42 14.07 -8.65 3.77
N THR A 43 14.98 -9.53 3.36
CA THR A 43 15.88 -9.21 2.25
C THR A 43 15.10 -9.20 0.93
N PRO A 44 15.56 -8.44 -0.09
CA PRO A 44 14.92 -8.43 -1.40
C PRO A 44 14.75 -9.82 -2.02
N GLU A 45 15.72 -10.72 -1.81
CA GLU A 45 15.70 -12.09 -2.36
C GLU A 45 14.62 -12.95 -1.69
N ASP A 46 14.56 -12.97 -0.35
CA ASP A 46 13.53 -13.72 0.40
C ASP A 46 12.13 -13.15 0.13
N LEU A 47 11.99 -11.82 0.09
CA LEU A 47 10.73 -11.17 -0.25
C LEU A 47 10.29 -11.56 -1.68
N THR A 48 11.19 -11.51 -2.65
CA THR A 48 10.87 -11.85 -4.05
C THR A 48 10.44 -13.31 -4.17
N ALA A 49 11.15 -14.23 -3.52
CA ALA A 49 10.77 -15.66 -3.53
C ALA A 49 9.37 -15.90 -2.96
N ARG A 50 9.02 -15.21 -1.87
CA ARG A 50 7.67 -15.26 -1.28
C ARG A 50 6.62 -14.66 -2.20
N ALA A 51 6.89 -13.49 -2.76
CA ALA A 51 5.99 -12.83 -3.68
C ALA A 51 5.69 -13.71 -4.91
N VAL A 52 6.71 -14.35 -5.48
CA VAL A 52 6.56 -15.30 -6.58
C VAL A 52 5.66 -16.47 -6.19
N ALA A 53 5.90 -17.11 -5.04
CA ALA A 53 5.07 -18.23 -4.59
C ALA A 53 3.59 -17.85 -4.43
N VAL A 54 3.32 -16.67 -3.86
CA VAL A 54 1.95 -16.14 -3.71
C VAL A 54 1.31 -15.84 -5.08
N ALA A 55 2.09 -15.32 -6.01
CA ALA A 55 1.64 -15.01 -7.38
C ALA A 55 1.36 -16.27 -8.19
N GLU A 56 2.19 -17.31 -8.10
CA GLU A 56 1.99 -18.60 -8.76
C GLU A 56 0.72 -19.29 -8.23
N ALA A 57 0.51 -19.26 -6.91
CA ALA A 57 -0.72 -19.79 -6.30
C ALA A 57 -1.97 -19.05 -6.83
N ALA A 58 -1.89 -17.73 -7.00
CA ALA A 58 -2.96 -16.95 -7.62
C ALA A 58 -3.17 -17.32 -9.10
N ALA A 59 -2.07 -17.43 -9.86
CA ALA A 59 -2.08 -17.72 -11.30
C ALA A 59 -2.66 -19.11 -11.61
N ALA A 60 -2.50 -20.09 -10.71
CA ALA A 60 -3.10 -21.43 -10.84
C ALA A 60 -4.64 -21.39 -10.97
N HIS A 61 -5.29 -20.33 -10.49
CA HIS A 61 -6.73 -20.12 -10.64
C HIS A 61 -7.13 -19.52 -11.99
N ARG A 62 -6.17 -19.22 -12.88
CA ARG A 62 -6.36 -18.60 -14.21
C ARG A 62 -7.20 -17.31 -14.13
N PRO A 63 -6.73 -16.28 -13.41
CA PRO A 63 -7.32 -14.95 -13.44
C PRO A 63 -7.06 -14.27 -14.79
N ASP A 64 -7.85 -13.24 -15.09
CA ASP A 64 -7.68 -12.37 -16.27
C ASP A 64 -6.65 -11.24 -16.00
N ALA A 65 -6.43 -10.88 -14.73
CA ALA A 65 -5.36 -9.98 -14.28
C ALA A 65 -4.95 -10.27 -12.83
N LEU A 66 -3.69 -9.96 -12.49
CA LEU A 66 -3.14 -10.04 -11.14
C LEU A 66 -2.81 -8.64 -10.60
N ILE A 67 -3.41 -8.29 -9.48
CA ILE A 67 -3.07 -7.09 -8.71
C ILE A 67 -2.03 -7.46 -7.65
N VAL A 68 -0.87 -6.81 -7.68
CA VAL A 68 0.09 -6.82 -6.57
C VAL A 68 -0.33 -5.72 -5.60
N GLY A 69 -1.12 -6.10 -4.61
CA GLY A 69 -1.66 -5.19 -3.60
C GLY A 69 -0.59 -4.67 -2.65
N CYS A 70 0.45 -5.44 -2.33
CA CYS A 70 1.47 -5.00 -1.38
C CYS A 70 2.42 -3.95 -1.97
N ASN A 71 2.50 -2.76 -1.36
CA ASN A 71 3.45 -1.71 -1.77
C ASN A 71 4.90 -2.19 -1.68
N THR A 72 5.27 -2.88 -0.60
CA THR A 72 6.62 -3.44 -0.42
C THR A 72 6.94 -4.47 -1.53
N ALA A 73 5.98 -5.32 -1.88
CA ALA A 73 6.13 -6.26 -3.00
C ALA A 73 6.29 -5.55 -4.33
N THR A 74 5.54 -4.46 -4.55
CA THR A 74 5.68 -3.70 -5.80
C THR A 74 7.06 -3.06 -5.92
N VAL A 75 7.61 -2.52 -4.83
CA VAL A 75 8.95 -1.92 -4.80
C VAL A 75 10.04 -2.94 -5.13
N HIS A 76 9.93 -4.16 -4.60
CA HIS A 76 11.05 -5.11 -4.60
C HIS A 76 10.90 -6.27 -5.58
N ALA A 77 9.67 -6.67 -5.94
CA ALA A 77 9.40 -7.91 -6.68
C ALA A 77 8.61 -7.70 -7.99
N LEU A 78 8.08 -6.51 -8.29
CA LEU A 78 7.21 -6.32 -9.46
C LEU A 78 7.87 -6.71 -10.78
N THR A 79 9.14 -6.40 -10.98
CA THR A 79 9.87 -6.79 -12.19
C THR A 79 9.92 -8.31 -12.34
N ALA A 80 10.31 -9.03 -11.29
CA ALA A 80 10.36 -10.50 -11.31
C ALA A 80 8.97 -11.12 -11.54
N LEU A 81 7.91 -10.54 -10.97
CA LEU A 81 6.54 -11.00 -11.17
C LEU A 81 6.08 -10.82 -12.62
N ARG A 82 6.44 -9.71 -13.27
CA ARG A 82 6.15 -9.46 -14.69
C ARG A 82 6.91 -10.40 -15.60
N ASP A 83 8.22 -10.56 -15.36
CA ASP A 83 9.07 -11.47 -16.14
C ASP A 83 8.56 -12.92 -16.08
N LEU A 84 7.93 -13.31 -14.96
CA LEU A 84 7.37 -14.65 -14.76
C LEU A 84 6.01 -14.86 -15.44
N LEU A 85 5.13 -13.84 -15.42
CA LEU A 85 3.70 -14.02 -15.71
C LEU A 85 3.23 -13.35 -17.00
N GLU A 86 3.93 -12.31 -17.48
CA GLU A 86 3.58 -11.62 -18.71
C GLU A 86 4.22 -12.31 -19.93
N PRO A 87 3.56 -12.31 -21.11
CA PRO A 87 2.35 -11.58 -21.46
C PRO A 87 1.03 -12.32 -21.13
N ASP A 88 1.09 -13.55 -20.63
CA ASP A 88 -0.08 -14.41 -20.46
C ASP A 88 -1.05 -13.92 -19.38
N LEU A 89 -0.51 -13.30 -18.32
CA LEU A 89 -1.27 -12.73 -17.21
C LEU A 89 -0.79 -11.30 -16.92
N PRO A 90 -1.59 -10.26 -17.23
CA PRO A 90 -1.25 -8.87 -16.92
C PRO A 90 -1.03 -8.66 -15.41
N VAL A 91 0.11 -8.04 -15.05
CA VAL A 91 0.48 -7.78 -13.65
C VAL A 91 0.44 -6.28 -13.34
N VAL A 92 -0.48 -5.90 -12.46
CA VAL A 92 -0.72 -4.52 -12.03
C VAL A 92 -0.17 -4.32 -10.62
N GLY A 93 0.95 -3.60 -10.52
CA GLY A 93 1.51 -3.19 -9.24
C GLY A 93 0.85 -1.94 -8.68
N THR A 94 0.78 -1.86 -7.36
CA THR A 94 0.36 -0.65 -6.66
C THR A 94 1.53 0.34 -6.51
N VAL A 95 1.24 1.63 -6.42
CA VAL A 95 2.25 2.64 -6.10
C VAL A 95 1.74 3.54 -4.98
N PRO A 96 2.60 4.02 -4.06
CA PRO A 96 2.22 5.06 -3.12
C PRO A 96 1.58 6.23 -3.86
N ALA A 97 0.44 6.71 -3.35
CA ALA A 97 -0.40 7.72 -4.00
C ALA A 97 0.18 9.15 -3.87
N ILE A 98 1.48 9.30 -4.15
CA ILE A 98 2.25 10.54 -4.04
C ILE A 98 1.80 11.55 -5.09
N LYS A 99 1.65 11.13 -6.35
CA LYS A 99 1.20 12.00 -7.44
C LYS A 99 -0.15 12.67 -7.16
N PRO A 100 -1.23 11.95 -6.81
CA PRO A 100 -2.49 12.61 -6.49
C PRO A 100 -2.43 13.43 -5.20
N ALA A 101 -1.61 13.05 -4.21
CA ALA A 101 -1.44 13.85 -3.00
C ALA A 101 -0.75 15.19 -3.27
N ALA A 102 0.33 15.19 -4.06
CA ALA A 102 1.06 16.39 -4.42
C ALA A 102 0.25 17.35 -5.30
N ALA A 103 -0.67 16.83 -6.12
CA ALA A 103 -1.57 17.66 -6.93
C ALA A 103 -2.48 18.59 -6.08
N GLY A 104 -2.65 18.31 -4.78
CA GLY A 104 -3.34 19.20 -3.84
C GLY A 104 -2.55 20.45 -3.44
N GLY A 105 -1.24 20.50 -3.70
CA GLY A 105 -0.37 21.66 -3.49
C GLY A 105 -0.04 22.02 -2.03
N GLY A 106 -0.56 21.27 -1.05
CA GLY A 106 -0.28 21.45 0.38
C GLY A 106 0.77 20.48 0.91
N PRO A 107 1.31 20.70 2.13
CA PRO A 107 2.30 19.80 2.73
C PRO A 107 1.78 18.36 2.88
N VAL A 108 2.61 17.39 2.49
CA VAL A 108 2.29 15.96 2.43
C VAL A 108 3.17 15.17 3.41
N ALA A 109 2.57 14.27 4.18
CA ALA A 109 3.31 13.21 4.86
C ALA A 109 3.08 11.87 4.16
N ILE A 110 4.14 11.08 3.97
CA ILE A 110 4.05 9.74 3.40
C ILE A 110 4.30 8.74 4.50
N TRP A 111 3.23 8.12 4.98
CA TRP A 111 3.28 7.06 5.99
C TRP A 111 3.56 5.73 5.30
N ALA A 112 4.73 5.14 5.53
CA ALA A 112 5.11 3.88 4.88
C ALA A 112 5.83 2.94 5.86
N THR A 113 6.03 1.69 5.44
CA THR A 113 6.86 0.77 6.24
C THR A 113 8.29 1.31 6.34
N PRO A 114 9.07 0.95 7.37
CA PRO A 114 10.48 1.36 7.47
C PRO A 114 11.32 0.95 6.25
N ALA A 115 10.98 -0.16 5.58
CA ALA A 115 11.67 -0.62 4.39
C ALA A 115 11.37 0.22 3.13
N THR A 116 10.15 0.75 3.04
CA THR A 116 9.75 1.63 1.94
C THR A 116 10.21 3.08 2.17
N THR A 117 10.21 3.52 3.43
CA THR A 117 10.57 4.89 3.84
C THR A 117 12.03 5.19 3.49
N GLY A 118 12.31 6.25 2.73
CA GLY A 118 13.67 6.60 2.32
C GLY A 118 14.27 5.71 1.23
N SER A 119 13.52 4.74 0.71
CA SER A 119 14.01 3.86 -0.37
C SER A 119 14.28 4.66 -1.65
N PRO A 120 15.23 4.21 -2.52
CA PRO A 120 15.46 4.85 -3.82
C PRO A 120 14.17 4.95 -4.65
N TYR A 121 13.31 3.95 -4.58
CA TYR A 121 12.02 3.94 -5.26
C TYR A 121 11.11 5.07 -4.76
N GLN A 122 10.91 5.21 -3.44
CA GLN A 122 10.07 6.27 -2.89
C GLN A 122 10.63 7.65 -3.20
N ARG A 123 11.95 7.84 -3.07
CA ARG A 123 12.61 9.11 -3.41
C ARG A 123 12.48 9.47 -4.88
N ASN A 124 12.54 8.49 -5.78
CA ASN A 124 12.28 8.70 -7.20
C ASN A 124 10.84 9.17 -7.42
N LEU A 125 9.85 8.53 -6.81
CA LEU A 125 8.44 8.96 -6.92
C LEU A 125 8.22 10.38 -6.36
N ILE A 126 8.86 10.73 -5.24
CA ILE A 126 8.79 12.08 -4.66
C ILE A 126 9.37 13.10 -5.65
N ARG A 127 10.58 12.84 -6.17
CA ARG A 127 11.22 13.72 -7.16
C ARG A 127 10.35 13.89 -8.42
N ASP A 128 9.79 12.81 -8.92
CA ASP A 128 9.09 12.82 -10.22
C ASP A 128 7.67 13.42 -10.12
N PHE A 129 7.04 13.43 -8.94
CA PHE A 129 5.62 13.78 -8.80
C PHE A 129 5.28 14.81 -7.72
N ALA A 130 6.20 15.15 -6.82
CA ALA A 130 5.95 16.07 -5.71
C ALA A 130 6.86 17.31 -5.73
N ASP A 131 7.37 17.68 -6.91
CA ASP A 131 8.15 18.90 -7.07
C ASP A 131 7.35 20.14 -6.61
N GLY A 132 8.00 21.02 -5.86
CA GLY A 132 7.38 22.21 -5.28
C GLY A 132 6.47 22.00 -4.06
N VAL A 133 6.34 20.76 -3.54
CA VAL A 133 5.52 20.45 -2.36
C VAL A 133 6.40 19.99 -1.19
N PRO A 134 6.21 20.51 0.04
CA PRO A 134 6.89 19.96 1.22
C PRO A 134 6.44 18.51 1.47
N VAL A 135 7.39 17.58 1.46
CA VAL A 135 7.15 16.16 1.69
C VAL A 135 7.91 15.70 2.92
N THR A 136 7.21 15.04 3.85
CA THR A 136 7.81 14.36 5.00
C THR A 136 7.63 12.85 4.88
N GLU A 137 8.73 12.12 4.89
CA GLU A 137 8.74 10.65 4.91
C GLU A 137 8.58 10.18 6.36
N VAL A 138 7.51 9.44 6.67
CA VAL A 138 7.17 8.98 8.03
C VAL A 138 7.22 7.45 8.09
N PRO A 139 8.24 6.86 8.73
CA PRO A 139 8.29 5.41 8.95
C PRO A 139 7.28 5.00 10.03
N CYS A 140 6.39 4.08 9.71
CA CYS A 140 5.38 3.54 10.63
C CYS A 140 5.80 2.16 11.14
N TRP A 141 6.67 2.13 12.15
CA TRP A 141 7.14 0.87 12.75
C TRP A 141 6.00 0.07 13.38
N GLY A 142 5.98 -1.24 13.14
CA GLY A 142 4.99 -2.16 13.73
C GLY A 142 3.55 -2.03 13.22
N LEU A 143 3.18 -0.92 12.55
CA LEU A 143 1.78 -0.66 12.20
C LEU A 143 1.17 -1.75 11.30
N ALA A 144 1.90 -2.20 10.27
CA ALA A 144 1.38 -3.23 9.36
C ALA A 144 1.14 -4.57 10.09
N GLU A 145 2.06 -4.96 10.98
CA GLU A 145 1.94 -6.18 11.79
C GLU A 145 0.80 -6.07 12.81
N ALA A 146 0.65 -4.90 13.45
CA ALA A 146 -0.42 -4.64 14.39
C ALA A 146 -1.80 -4.73 13.73
N VAL A 147 -1.94 -4.20 12.51
CA VAL A 147 -3.17 -4.31 11.71
C VAL A 147 -3.43 -5.75 11.30
N GLU A 148 -2.40 -6.49 10.84
CA GLU A 148 -2.53 -7.91 10.44
C GLU A 148 -3.11 -8.76 11.57
N HIS A 149 -2.63 -8.57 12.80
CA HIS A 149 -3.07 -9.34 13.97
C HIS A 149 -4.27 -8.75 14.70
N ALA A 150 -4.88 -7.68 14.15
CA ALA A 150 -5.95 -6.92 14.79
C ALA A 150 -5.63 -6.48 16.24
N ASN A 151 -4.35 -6.24 16.56
CA ASN A 151 -3.91 -5.82 17.88
C ASN A 151 -4.19 -4.32 18.07
N GLN A 152 -5.34 -4.01 18.65
CA GLN A 152 -5.83 -2.64 18.78
C GLN A 152 -4.88 -1.72 19.55
N ALA A 153 -4.28 -2.21 20.64
CA ALA A 153 -3.35 -1.43 21.44
C ALA A 153 -2.07 -1.11 20.66
N ALA A 154 -1.51 -2.09 19.94
CA ALA A 154 -0.33 -1.87 19.10
C ALA A 154 -0.61 -0.96 17.89
N ILE A 155 -1.82 -1.02 17.32
CA ILE A 155 -2.26 -0.07 16.27
C ILE A 155 -2.24 1.34 16.83
N ASP A 156 -2.84 1.57 18.00
CA ASP A 156 -2.93 2.91 18.60
C ASP A 156 -1.55 3.47 18.98
N GLU A 157 -0.66 2.63 19.50
CA GLU A 157 0.73 2.99 19.79
C GLU A 157 1.49 3.39 18.51
N ALA A 158 1.44 2.55 17.47
CA ALA A 158 2.15 2.81 16.22
C ALA A 158 1.61 4.04 15.47
N VAL A 159 0.28 4.24 15.47
CA VAL A 159 -0.35 5.43 14.89
C VAL A 159 0.05 6.68 15.67
N THR A 160 0.07 6.63 17.00
CA THR A 160 0.49 7.76 17.84
C THR A 160 1.95 8.13 17.59
N ALA A 161 2.84 7.14 17.50
CA ALA A 161 4.25 7.36 17.21
C ALA A 161 4.47 8.00 15.82
N ALA A 162 3.78 7.50 14.78
CA ALA A 162 3.86 8.08 13.44
C ALA A 162 3.26 9.50 13.36
N ALA A 163 2.16 9.76 14.09
CA ALA A 163 1.56 11.09 14.18
C ALA A 163 2.49 12.10 14.86
N ALA A 164 3.25 11.68 15.88
CA ALA A 164 4.25 12.55 16.53
C ALA A 164 5.40 12.96 15.61
N LEU A 165 5.69 12.16 14.58
CA LEU A 165 6.67 12.47 13.53
C LEU A 165 6.09 13.25 12.34
N THR A 166 4.77 13.46 12.33
CA THR A 166 4.07 14.15 11.25
C THR A 166 3.98 15.65 11.57
N PRO A 167 4.51 16.55 10.71
CA PRO A 167 4.44 18.00 10.94
C PRO A 167 3.00 18.52 11.09
N GLU A 168 2.83 19.55 11.90
CA GLU A 168 1.51 20.09 12.24
C GLU A 168 0.78 20.78 11.07
N ASP A 169 1.53 21.20 10.05
CA ASP A 169 1.03 21.86 8.85
C ASP A 169 0.67 20.88 7.72
N VAL A 170 0.84 19.57 7.94
CA VAL A 170 0.43 18.54 6.99
C VAL A 170 -1.07 18.62 6.73
N THR A 171 -1.42 18.72 5.46
CA THR A 171 -2.80 18.74 4.99
C THR A 171 -3.22 17.41 4.38
N THR A 172 -2.24 16.60 4.00
CA THR A 172 -2.44 15.37 3.22
C THR A 172 -1.52 14.25 3.71
N VAL A 173 -2.06 13.06 3.91
CA VAL A 173 -1.28 11.85 4.23
C VAL A 173 -1.42 10.82 3.11
N VAL A 174 -0.29 10.36 2.58
CA VAL A 174 -0.22 9.20 1.68
C VAL A 174 -0.11 7.94 2.54
N LEU A 175 -1.03 7.01 2.34
CA LEU A 175 -1.04 5.67 2.94
C LEU A 175 -0.14 4.75 2.10
N GLY A 176 1.15 4.79 2.39
CA GLY A 176 2.21 4.06 1.71
C GLY A 176 2.34 2.58 2.08
N CYS A 177 1.33 1.99 2.72
CA CYS A 177 1.18 0.55 2.94
C CYS A 177 -0.30 0.19 2.88
N THR A 178 -0.64 -0.96 2.31
CA THR A 178 -2.02 -1.43 2.15
C THR A 178 -2.76 -1.63 3.46
N HIS A 179 -2.09 -2.11 4.51
CA HIS A 179 -2.65 -2.22 5.86
C HIS A 179 -3.16 -0.88 6.40
N TYR A 180 -2.54 0.23 6.01
CA TYR A 180 -2.88 1.54 6.58
C TYR A 180 -4.24 2.04 6.08
N GLU A 181 -4.67 1.58 4.90
CA GLU A 181 -6.01 1.86 4.36
C GLU A 181 -7.12 1.21 5.21
N LEU A 182 -6.82 0.11 5.91
CA LEU A 182 -7.77 -0.56 6.81
C LEU A 182 -8.00 0.20 8.12
N VAL A 183 -7.06 1.09 8.49
CA VAL A 183 -7.12 1.90 9.71
C VAL A 183 -7.08 3.40 9.41
N ALA A 184 -7.48 3.79 8.19
CA ALA A 184 -7.43 5.16 7.69
C ALA A 184 -8.10 6.17 8.64
N GLU A 185 -9.24 5.82 9.25
CA GLU A 185 -9.94 6.73 10.17
C GLU A 185 -9.21 6.90 11.51
N ARG A 186 -8.45 5.91 11.98
CA ARG A 186 -7.57 6.08 13.17
C ARG A 186 -6.42 7.02 12.85
N ILE A 187 -5.80 6.84 11.68
CA ILE A 187 -4.73 7.72 11.19
C ILE A 187 -5.25 9.16 11.07
N ARG A 188 -6.43 9.34 10.47
CA ARG A 188 -7.11 10.63 10.39
C ARG A 188 -7.30 11.26 11.76
N GLY A 189 -7.83 10.50 12.72
CA GLY A 189 -8.07 10.99 14.09
C GLY A 189 -6.80 11.44 14.81
N ALA A 190 -5.68 10.75 14.59
CA ALA A 190 -4.41 11.08 15.23
C ALA A 190 -3.69 12.30 14.61
N VAL A 191 -3.90 12.56 13.31
CA VAL A 191 -3.22 13.63 12.58
C VAL A 191 -4.09 14.89 12.45
N GLN A 192 -5.41 14.76 12.38
CA GLN A 192 -6.34 15.87 12.24
C GLN A 192 -6.17 16.88 13.38
N ARG A 193 -6.03 18.16 13.02
CA ARG A 193 -5.96 19.26 13.99
C ARG A 193 -7.31 19.99 14.09
N PRO A 194 -7.74 20.36 15.31
CA PRO A 194 -8.94 21.18 15.50
C PRO A 194 -8.83 22.51 14.74
N GLY A 195 -9.92 22.95 14.11
CA GLY A 195 -9.98 24.23 13.39
C GLY A 195 -9.25 24.25 12.03
N ARG A 196 -8.71 23.13 11.56
CA ARG A 196 -8.16 22.97 10.21
C ARG A 196 -9.19 22.29 9.28
N PRO A 197 -9.08 22.47 7.95
CA PRO A 197 -9.82 21.65 7.00
C PRO A 197 -9.61 20.15 7.24
N PRO A 198 -10.54 19.29 6.77
CA PRO A 198 -10.37 17.85 6.85
C PRO A 198 -9.06 17.42 6.20
N LEU A 199 -8.26 16.63 6.92
CA LEU A 199 -7.06 15.98 6.40
C LEU A 199 -7.42 15.17 5.16
N VAL A 200 -6.60 15.23 4.11
CA VAL A 200 -6.82 14.37 2.93
C VAL A 200 -6.01 13.09 3.10
N LEU A 201 -6.62 11.93 2.85
CA LEU A 201 -5.91 10.65 2.84
C LEU A 201 -5.89 10.11 1.41
N HIS A 202 -4.70 9.74 0.94
CA HIS A 202 -4.54 9.06 -0.35
C HIS A 202 -4.02 7.64 -0.14
N GLY A 203 -4.89 6.68 -0.43
CA GLY A 203 -4.54 5.26 -0.55
C GLY A 203 -4.36 4.85 -2.01
N SER A 204 -3.96 3.60 -2.21
CA SER A 204 -3.66 3.02 -3.51
C SER A 204 -4.76 2.07 -4.02
N ALA A 205 -5.61 1.56 -3.13
CA ALA A 205 -6.65 0.57 -3.42
C ALA A 205 -7.56 0.94 -4.59
N GLY A 206 -8.06 2.18 -4.64
CA GLY A 206 -8.95 2.63 -5.70
C GLY A 206 -8.27 2.72 -7.06
N ALA A 207 -7.04 3.23 -7.09
CA ALA A 207 -6.27 3.41 -8.31
C ALA A 207 -5.85 2.06 -8.93
N VAL A 208 -5.33 1.15 -8.10
CA VAL A 208 -4.89 -0.18 -8.58
C VAL A 208 -6.08 -1.02 -9.04
N ALA A 209 -7.23 -0.92 -8.37
CA ALA A 209 -8.46 -1.57 -8.80
C ALA A 209 -8.93 -1.04 -10.16
N ALA A 210 -8.95 0.28 -10.35
CA ALA A 210 -9.37 0.88 -11.62
C ALA A 210 -8.43 0.54 -12.78
N GLN A 211 -7.13 0.38 -12.53
CA GLN A 211 -6.13 0.04 -13.54
C GLN A 211 -6.21 -1.42 -14.01
N ALA A 212 -6.69 -2.34 -13.16
CA ALA A 212 -6.79 -3.76 -13.46
C ALA A 212 -8.10 -4.17 -14.16
N LEU A 213 -9.04 -3.22 -14.33
CA LEU A 213 -10.37 -3.44 -14.88
C LEU A 213 -10.50 -2.84 -16.28
#